data_AF-A0A355CDG3-F1
#
_entry.id   AF-A0A355CDG3-F1
#
_cell.length_a   1.000
_cell.length_b   1.000
_cell.length_c   1.000
_cell.angle_alpha   90.00
_cell.angle_beta   90.00
_cell.angle_gamma   90.00
#
_symmetry.space_group_name_H-M   'P 1'
#
loop_
_entity.id
_entity.type
_entity.pdbx_description
1 polymer ?
#
loop_
_entity_poly.entity_id
_entity_poly.type
_entity_poly.pdbx_seq_one_letter_code
_entity_poly.pdbx_strand_id
1 'polypeptide(L)'
;TTQYLEGELKRRKIDTDVNARYTAQDWEGFRQLLEASDLQDKELVLRVLSMYPDPETREREIKNISFVYSDLASTILPQLRRSRITANIEIIGKSDEEIMEFWRANPKKLSVEELLYASTLTDNDADKEKIYQYVTVNFPQDYRGWNNMATAYYQRG
;
A
#
# COMPACT_ATOMS: atom_id res chain seq x y z
N THR A 1 -15.29 -16.43 -1.38
CA THR A 1 -14.73 -15.09 -1.12
C THR A 1 -14.24 -14.42 -2.40
N THR A 2 -13.48 -15.12 -3.26
CA THR A 2 -12.98 -14.59 -4.54
C THR A 2 -14.09 -14.04 -5.45
N GLN A 3 -15.14 -14.82 -5.73
CA GLN A 3 -16.27 -14.37 -6.56
C GLN A 3 -17.00 -13.13 -6.02
N TYR A 4 -17.07 -12.98 -4.69
CA TYR A 4 -17.68 -11.80 -4.06
C TYR A 4 -16.80 -10.56 -4.26
N LEU A 5 -15.48 -10.70 -4.08
CA LEU A 5 -14.51 -9.62 -4.29
C LEU A 5 -14.41 -9.21 -5.76
N GLU A 6 -14.37 -10.17 -6.68
CA GLU A 6 -14.42 -9.92 -8.13
C GLU A 6 -15.70 -9.18 -8.53
N GLY A 7 -16.85 -9.56 -7.97
CA GLY A 7 -18.13 -8.89 -8.21
C GLY A 7 -18.13 -7.43 -7.75
N GLU A 8 -17.59 -7.14 -6.56
CA GLU A 8 -17.49 -5.78 -6.03
C GLU A 8 -16.47 -4.92 -6.79
N LEU A 9 -15.32 -5.47 -7.15
CA LEU A 9 -14.29 -4.75 -7.93
C LEU A 9 -14.77 -4.43 -9.35
N LYS A 10 -15.48 -5.37 -9.99
CA LYS A 10 -16.11 -5.16 -11.29
C LYS A 10 -17.19 -4.07 -11.26
N ARG A 11 -18.01 -4.00 -10.19
CA ARG A 11 -18.99 -2.92 -9.99
C ARG A 11 -18.33 -1.55 -9.91
N ARG A 12 -17.13 -1.47 -9.34
CA ARG A 12 -16.32 -0.24 -9.25
C ARG A 12 -15.44 0.02 -10.47
N LYS A 13 -15.56 -0.79 -11.53
CA LYS A 13 -14.75 -0.71 -12.77
C LYS A 13 -13.24 -0.83 -12.52
N ILE A 14 -12.84 -1.58 -11.50
CA ILE A 14 -11.43 -1.87 -11.22
C ILE A 14 -11.12 -3.21 -11.89
N ASP A 15 -10.32 -3.17 -12.96
CA ASP A 15 -9.85 -4.36 -13.66
C ASP A 15 -8.52 -4.81 -13.04
N THR A 16 -8.55 -5.87 -12.23
CA THR A 16 -7.38 -6.36 -11.50
C THR A 16 -7.51 -7.85 -11.17
N ASP A 17 -6.38 -8.55 -11.18
CA ASP A 17 -6.33 -9.98 -10.87
C ASP A 17 -6.49 -10.23 -9.36
N VAL A 18 -7.63 -10.83 -8.99
CA VAL A 18 -7.93 -11.19 -7.60
C VAL A 18 -7.35 -12.58 -7.29
N ASN A 19 -6.14 -12.59 -6.74
CA ASN A 19 -5.50 -13.82 -6.28
C ASN A 19 -5.86 -14.14 -4.83
N ALA A 20 -6.94 -14.90 -4.62
CA ALA A 20 -7.26 -15.46 -3.31
C ALA A 20 -6.50 -16.78 -3.10
N ARG A 21 -5.40 -16.75 -2.35
CA ARG A 21 -4.65 -17.95 -1.95
C ARG A 21 -4.90 -18.28 -0.49
N TYR A 22 -5.03 -19.57 -0.18
CA TYR A 22 -4.95 -20.06 1.19
C TYR A 22 -3.53 -19.80 1.71
N THR A 23 -3.41 -19.02 2.78
CA THR A 23 -2.12 -18.78 3.43
C THR A 23 -1.85 -19.95 4.37
N ALA A 24 -0.66 -20.53 4.30
CA ALA A 24 -0.23 -21.52 5.28
C ALA A 24 -0.33 -20.92 6.69
N GLN A 25 -0.65 -21.77 7.69
CA GLN A 25 -0.89 -21.35 9.07
C GLN A 25 0.29 -20.50 9.61
N ASP A 26 -0.02 -19.38 10.29
CA ASP A 26 0.97 -18.43 10.82
C ASP A 26 1.61 -18.95 12.12
N TRP A 27 2.55 -19.89 11.99
CA TRP A 27 3.22 -20.50 13.13
C TRP A 27 4.15 -19.55 13.89
N GLU A 28 4.70 -18.55 13.20
CA GLU A 28 5.54 -17.54 13.85
C GLU A 28 4.69 -16.61 14.73
N GLY A 29 3.56 -16.13 14.20
CA GLY A 29 2.58 -15.40 15.01
C GLY A 29 2.04 -16.24 16.17
N PHE A 30 1.86 -17.54 15.98
CA PHE A 30 1.42 -18.44 17.05
C PHE A 30 2.42 -18.53 18.18
N ARG A 31 3.72 -18.66 17.86
CA ARG A 31 4.79 -18.66 18.87
C ARG A 31 4.79 -17.36 19.66
N GLN A 32 4.70 -16.20 18.99
CA GLN A 32 4.70 -14.89 19.66
C GLN A 32 3.51 -14.72 20.62
N LEU A 33 2.31 -15.09 20.18
CA LEU A 33 1.12 -15.01 21.03
C LEU A 33 1.18 -15.99 22.22
N LEU A 34 1.77 -17.17 22.02
CA LEU A 34 1.96 -18.16 23.07
C LEU A 34 2.98 -17.70 24.12
N GLU A 35 4.10 -17.11 23.69
CA GLU A 35 5.12 -16.52 24.57
C GLU A 35 4.54 -15.38 25.42
N ALA A 36 3.70 -14.54 24.82
CA ALA A 36 3.01 -13.43 25.48
C ALA A 36 1.82 -13.85 26.36
N SER A 37 1.41 -15.13 26.32
CA SER A 37 0.28 -15.63 27.08
C SER A 37 0.67 -16.18 28.46
N ASP A 38 -0.28 -16.15 29.39
CA ASP A 38 -0.16 -16.73 30.73
C ASP A 38 -0.66 -18.18 30.80
N LEU A 39 -0.62 -18.91 29.68
CA LEU A 39 -1.02 -20.32 29.65
C LEU A 39 -0.09 -21.18 30.52
N GLN A 40 -0.68 -22.01 31.36
CA GLN A 40 0.00 -22.84 32.36
C GLN A 40 1.08 -23.75 31.75
N ASP A 41 0.82 -24.32 30.56
CA ASP A 41 1.72 -25.28 29.89
C ASP A 41 2.34 -24.72 28.60
N LYS A 42 2.55 -23.39 28.52
CA LYS A 42 3.11 -22.73 27.32
C LYS A 42 4.45 -23.31 26.86
N GLU A 43 5.31 -23.68 27.81
CA GLU A 43 6.63 -24.27 27.55
C GLU A 43 6.56 -25.64 26.85
N LEU A 44 5.53 -26.45 27.16
CA LEU A 44 5.31 -27.73 26.52
C LEU A 44 4.94 -27.55 25.05
N VAL A 45 4.04 -26.61 24.78
CA VAL A 45 3.59 -26.30 23.41
C VAL A 45 4.74 -25.66 22.60
N LEU A 46 5.52 -24.75 23.19
CA LEU A 46 6.70 -24.15 22.55
C LEU A 46 7.78 -25.20 22.20
N ARG A 47 7.94 -26.22 23.04
CA ARG A 47 8.83 -27.35 22.78
C ARG A 47 8.36 -28.19 21.60
N VAL A 48 7.06 -28.51 21.54
CA VAL A 48 6.47 -29.24 20.40
C VAL A 48 6.60 -28.44 19.11
N LEU A 49 6.39 -27.12 19.15
CA LEU A 49 6.60 -26.22 18.01
C LEU A 49 8.05 -26.26 17.48
N SER A 50 9.02 -26.40 18.38
CA SER A 50 10.45 -26.44 18.02
C SER A 50 10.92 -27.84 17.61
N MET A 51 10.29 -28.90 18.14
CA MET A 51 10.67 -30.29 17.89
C MET A 51 10.17 -30.82 16.54
N TYR A 52 9.00 -30.36 16.08
CA TYR A 52 8.40 -30.80 14.82
C TYR A 52 8.35 -29.64 13.82
N PRO A 53 9.25 -29.60 12.82
CA PRO A 53 9.24 -28.57 11.77
C PRO A 53 8.08 -28.74 10.78
N ASP A 54 7.58 -29.98 10.62
CA ASP A 54 6.47 -30.33 9.74
C ASP A 54 5.11 -29.84 10.27
N PRO A 55 4.32 -29.09 9.49
CA PRO A 55 3.05 -28.51 9.95
C PRO A 55 1.99 -29.53 10.35
N GLU A 56 1.84 -30.63 9.60
CA GLU A 56 0.78 -31.62 9.86
C GLU A 56 1.07 -32.40 11.14
N THR A 57 2.32 -32.85 11.28
CA THR A 57 2.77 -33.58 12.47
C THR A 57 2.66 -32.70 13.71
N ARG A 58 3.08 -31.44 13.61
CA ARG A 58 2.97 -30.44 14.69
C ARG A 58 1.54 -30.19 15.13
N GLU A 59 0.61 -29.98 14.18
CA GLU A 59 -0.80 -29.75 14.51
C GLU A 59 -1.41 -30.96 15.23
N ARG A 60 -1.06 -32.18 14.80
CA ARG A 60 -1.49 -33.41 15.47
C ARG A 60 -0.96 -33.51 16.89
N GLU A 61 0.32 -33.26 17.11
CA GLU A 61 0.90 -33.33 18.46
C GLU A 61 0.35 -32.23 19.38
N ILE A 62 0.08 -31.03 18.86
CA ILE A 62 -0.56 -29.95 19.64
C ILE A 62 -2.00 -30.33 20.02
N LYS A 63 -2.76 -30.97 19.11
CA LYS A 63 -4.10 -31.50 19.41
C LYS A 63 -4.08 -32.64 20.43
N ASN A 64 -3.03 -33.46 20.41
CA ASN A 64 -2.85 -34.57 21.35
C ASN A 64 -2.61 -34.08 22.79
N ILE A 65 -2.15 -32.84 22.98
CA ILE A 65 -2.10 -32.17 24.29
C ILE A 65 -3.53 -31.71 24.66
N SER A 66 -4.40 -32.70 24.84
CA SER A 66 -5.87 -32.56 24.96
C SER A 66 -6.30 -31.58 26.07
N PHE A 67 -5.54 -31.50 27.16
CA PHE A 67 -5.86 -30.63 28.30
C PHE A 67 -5.65 -29.14 28.02
N VAL A 68 -4.66 -28.79 27.20
CA VAL A 68 -4.25 -27.39 26.94
C VAL A 68 -4.83 -26.89 25.63
N TYR A 69 -5.16 -27.81 24.71
CA TYR A 69 -5.66 -27.47 23.39
C TYR A 69 -7.00 -26.72 23.44
N SER A 70 -7.90 -27.02 24.37
CA SER A 70 -9.18 -26.31 24.52
C SER A 70 -8.99 -24.84 24.89
N ASP A 71 -8.07 -24.57 25.82
CA ASP A 71 -7.79 -23.21 26.30
C ASP A 71 -7.01 -22.43 25.24
N LEU A 72 -6.06 -23.09 24.59
CA LEU A 72 -5.31 -22.54 23.46
C LEU A 72 -6.21 -22.24 22.25
N ALA A 73 -7.17 -23.10 21.95
CA ALA A 73 -8.11 -22.94 20.84
C ALA A 73 -9.16 -21.86 21.10
N SER A 74 -9.50 -21.60 22.35
CA SER A 74 -10.44 -20.54 22.73
C SER A 74 -9.77 -19.18 22.91
N THR A 75 -8.49 -19.13 23.28
CA THR A 75 -7.78 -17.86 23.59
C THR A 75 -6.81 -17.41 22.50
N ILE A 76 -5.98 -18.30 21.95
CA ILE A 76 -4.87 -17.95 21.05
C ILE A 76 -5.23 -18.12 19.57
N LEU A 77 -5.81 -19.27 19.18
CA LEU A 77 -6.15 -19.55 17.77
C LEU A 77 -7.11 -18.52 17.14
N PRO A 78 -8.06 -17.89 17.85
CA PRO A 78 -8.89 -16.84 17.29
C PRO A 78 -8.08 -15.59 16.91
N GLN A 79 -7.03 -15.25 17.66
CA GLN A 79 -6.19 -14.07 17.40
C GLN A 79 -5.31 -14.25 16.15
N LEU A 80 -5.02 -15.50 15.77
CA LEU A 80 -4.28 -15.83 14.55
C LEU A 80 -5.12 -15.79 13.27
N ARG A 81 -6.46 -15.77 13.38
CA ARG A 81 -7.34 -15.63 12.22
C ARG A 81 -7.25 -14.22 11.68
N ARG A 82 -6.38 -14.03 10.68
CA ARG A 82 -6.24 -12.77 9.95
C ARG A 82 -6.51 -12.95 8.47
N SER A 83 -7.38 -12.10 7.92
CA SER A 83 -7.46 -11.90 6.47
C SER A 83 -6.41 -10.86 6.07
N ARG A 84 -5.51 -11.21 5.16
CA ARG A 84 -4.52 -10.27 4.61
C ARG A 84 -4.94 -9.87 3.20
N ILE A 85 -5.08 -8.57 2.98
CA ILE A 85 -5.31 -7.98 1.65
C ILE A 85 -4.04 -7.19 1.31
N THR A 86 -3.40 -7.55 0.19
CA THR A 86 -2.27 -6.81 -0.36
C THR A 86 -2.71 -6.20 -1.68
N ALA A 87 -2.63 -4.88 -1.82
CA ALA A 87 -2.94 -4.17 -3.05
C ALA A 87 -1.63 -3.63 -3.65
N ASN A 88 -1.34 -4.02 -4.89
CA ASN A 88 -0.27 -3.41 -5.68
C ASN A 88 -0.91 -2.31 -6.53
N ILE A 89 -0.50 -1.06 -6.32
CA ILE A 89 -1.03 0.09 -7.05
C ILE A 89 0.07 0.55 -8.00
N GLU A 90 -0.16 0.42 -9.31
CA GLU A 90 0.66 1.05 -10.33
C GLU A 90 0.05 2.40 -10.69
N ILE A 91 0.77 3.49 -10.39
CA ILE A 91 0.36 4.84 -10.80
C ILE A 91 0.92 5.03 -12.22
N ILE A 92 0.06 4.89 -13.23
CA ILE A 92 0.40 5.27 -14.60
C ILE A 92 0.53 6.80 -14.63
N GLY A 93 1.73 7.29 -14.93
CA GLY A 93 1.97 8.73 -15.15
C GLY A 93 1.25 9.21 -16.41
N LYS A 94 0.85 10.49 -16.44
CA LYS A 94 0.25 11.12 -17.62
C LYS A 94 1.29 11.29 -18.73
N SER A 95 0.90 11.19 -19.99
CA SER A 95 1.78 11.51 -21.12
C SER A 95 2.05 13.02 -21.22
N ASP A 96 3.08 13.41 -21.97
CA ASP A 96 3.40 14.83 -22.23
C ASP A 96 2.21 15.57 -22.85
N GLU A 97 1.50 14.92 -23.78
CA GLU A 97 0.30 15.46 -24.42
C GLU A 97 -0.85 15.63 -23.41
N GLU A 98 -1.08 14.63 -22.56
CA GLU A 98 -2.12 14.69 -21.54
C GLU A 98 -1.82 15.79 -20.51
N ILE A 99 -0.56 15.95 -20.11
CA ILE A 99 -0.12 17.02 -19.19
C ILE A 99 -0.45 18.38 -19.80
N MET A 100 -0.10 18.61 -21.07
CA MET A 100 -0.39 19.87 -21.75
C MET A 100 -1.88 20.09 -22.01
N GLU A 101 -2.64 19.03 -22.25
CA GLU A 101 -4.11 19.10 -22.35
C GLU A 101 -4.74 19.51 -21.01
N PHE A 102 -4.33 18.88 -19.91
CA PHE A 102 -4.80 19.25 -18.57
C PHE A 102 -4.34 20.65 -18.18
N TRP A 103 -3.14 21.08 -18.56
CA TRP A 103 -2.71 22.46 -18.36
C TRP A 103 -3.65 23.47 -19.04
N ARG A 104 -4.12 23.17 -20.25
CA ARG A 104 -5.05 24.06 -20.98
C ARG A 104 -6.48 23.98 -20.47
N ALA A 105 -6.94 22.79 -20.08
CA ALA A 105 -8.34 22.54 -19.74
C ALA A 105 -8.62 22.65 -18.23
N ASN A 106 -7.80 22.01 -17.39
CA ASN A 106 -7.98 21.97 -15.95
C ASN A 106 -6.67 21.66 -15.18
N PRO A 107 -5.84 22.69 -14.90
CA PRO A 107 -4.54 22.53 -14.25
C PRO A 107 -4.59 21.90 -12.85
N LYS A 108 -5.75 21.89 -12.19
CA LYS A 108 -5.93 21.30 -10.85
C LYS A 108 -5.77 19.78 -10.82
N LYS A 109 -5.84 19.13 -11.99
CA LYS A 109 -5.62 17.68 -12.12
C LYS A 109 -4.14 17.32 -12.21
N LEU A 110 -3.26 18.30 -12.26
CA LEU A 110 -1.81 18.12 -12.32
C LEU A 110 -1.20 18.29 -10.92
N SER A 111 -0.24 17.43 -10.59
CA SER A 111 0.61 17.64 -9.42
C SER A 111 1.57 18.79 -9.67
N VAL A 112 2.23 19.27 -8.61
CA VAL A 112 3.24 20.33 -8.75
C VAL A 112 4.41 19.89 -9.64
N GLU A 113 4.80 18.61 -9.59
CA GLU A 113 5.82 18.01 -10.44
C GLU A 113 5.39 18.02 -11.91
N GLU A 114 4.16 17.60 -12.19
CA GLU A 114 3.61 17.60 -13.56
C GLU A 114 3.47 19.01 -14.12
N LEU A 115 3.10 20.00 -13.29
CA LEU A 115 3.04 21.41 -13.68
C LEU A 115 4.44 21.98 -13.98
N LEU A 116 5.43 21.72 -13.14
CA LEU A 116 6.79 22.16 -13.38
C LEU A 116 7.37 21.49 -14.64
N TYR A 117 7.07 20.22 -14.87
CA TYR A 117 7.45 19.54 -16.10
C TYR A 117 6.70 20.09 -17.33
N ALA A 118 5.43 20.48 -17.20
CA ALA A 118 4.69 21.12 -18.30
C ALA A 118 5.41 22.38 -18.84
N SER A 119 6.15 23.09 -17.99
CA SER A 119 6.93 24.26 -18.42
C SER A 119 8.11 23.90 -19.34
N THR A 120 8.62 22.66 -19.29
CA THR A 120 9.67 22.18 -20.20
C THR A 120 9.10 21.65 -21.52
N LEU A 121 7.78 21.45 -21.61
CA LEU A 121 7.10 20.95 -22.81
C LEU A 121 6.66 22.05 -23.78
N THR A 122 6.85 23.33 -23.42
CA THR A 122 6.51 24.48 -24.27
C THR A 122 7.74 25.35 -24.48
N ASP A 123 7.93 25.86 -25.70
CA ASP A 123 9.00 26.82 -26.01
C ASP A 123 8.54 28.28 -25.85
N ASN A 124 7.25 28.51 -25.65
CA ASN A 124 6.69 29.86 -25.48
C ASN A 124 6.95 30.38 -24.07
N ASP A 125 7.83 31.36 -23.94
CA ASP A 125 8.19 31.95 -22.64
C ASP A 125 6.98 32.53 -21.90
N ALA A 126 5.97 33.06 -22.61
CA ALA A 126 4.75 33.59 -21.98
C ALA A 126 3.92 32.46 -21.35
N ASP A 127 3.92 31.26 -21.93
CA ASP A 127 3.22 30.12 -21.36
C ASP A 127 4.00 29.49 -20.21
N LYS A 128 5.34 29.45 -20.29
CA LYS A 128 6.20 29.06 -19.15
C LYS A 128 5.93 29.92 -17.92
N GLU A 129 5.84 31.23 -18.11
CA GLU A 129 5.56 32.17 -17.04
C GLU A 129 4.19 31.93 -16.40
N LYS A 130 3.14 31.69 -17.20
CA LYS A 130 1.80 31.36 -16.67
C LYS A 130 1.82 30.08 -15.84
N ILE A 131 2.59 29.07 -16.26
CA ILE A 131 2.76 27.82 -15.51
C ILE A 131 3.43 28.11 -14.16
N TYR A 132 4.54 28.84 -14.15
CA TYR A 132 5.22 29.19 -12.89
C TYR A 132 4.36 30.07 -11.99
N GLN A 133 3.63 31.04 -12.55
CA GLN A 133 2.67 31.85 -11.81
C GLN A 133 1.57 30.99 -11.19
N TYR A 134 1.03 30.02 -11.95
CA TYR A 134 0.05 29.09 -11.42
C TYR A 134 0.62 28.27 -10.26
N VAL A 135 1.86 27.78 -10.38
CA VAL A 135 2.55 27.05 -9.32
C VAL A 135 2.74 27.91 -8.07
N THR A 136 3.21 29.15 -8.20
CA THR A 136 3.42 30.04 -7.04
C THR A 136 2.13 30.38 -6.30
N VAL A 137 1.00 30.51 -7.01
CA VAL A 137 -0.30 30.80 -6.40
C VAL A 137 -0.89 29.57 -5.71
N ASN A 138 -0.83 28.39 -6.34
CA ASN A 138 -1.50 27.18 -5.83
C ASN A 138 -0.61 26.33 -4.91
N PHE A 139 0.72 26.48 -5.02
CA PHE A 139 1.73 25.77 -4.23
C PHE A 139 2.75 26.77 -3.66
N PRO A 140 2.32 27.72 -2.81
CA PRO A 140 3.17 28.83 -2.36
C PRO A 140 4.39 28.38 -1.53
N GLN A 141 4.34 27.19 -0.94
CA GLN A 141 5.45 26.58 -0.18
C GLN A 141 6.52 25.97 -1.09
N ASP A 142 6.24 25.79 -2.39
CA ASP A 142 7.21 25.25 -3.33
C ASP A 142 8.08 26.38 -3.90
N TYR A 143 9.33 26.43 -3.43
CA TYR A 143 10.31 27.43 -3.84
C TYR A 143 10.66 27.34 -5.34
N ARG A 144 10.45 26.19 -5.99
CA ARG A 144 10.81 25.99 -7.41
C ARG A 144 9.98 26.88 -8.32
N GLY A 145 8.69 27.08 -8.01
CA GLY A 145 7.83 28.00 -8.75
C GLY A 145 8.39 29.43 -8.73
N TRP A 146 8.77 29.92 -7.56
CA TRP A 146 9.35 31.26 -7.38
C TRP A 146 10.70 31.40 -8.07
N ASN A 147 11.60 30.42 -7.90
CA ASN A 147 12.94 30.46 -8.48
C ASN A 147 12.90 30.40 -10.02
N ASN A 148 12.04 29.55 -10.58
CA ASN A 148 11.91 29.44 -12.03
C ASN A 148 11.25 30.69 -12.63
N MET A 149 10.26 31.26 -11.93
CA MET A 149 9.65 32.53 -12.32
C MET A 149 10.68 33.69 -12.28
N ALA A 150 11.47 33.79 -11.22
CA ALA A 150 12.54 34.78 -11.10
C ALA A 150 13.60 34.61 -12.19
N THR A 151 13.98 33.37 -12.51
CA THR A 151 14.91 33.05 -13.60
C THR A 151 14.36 33.50 -14.96
N ALA A 152 13.07 33.24 -15.22
CA ALA A 152 12.41 33.66 -16.44
C ALA A 152 12.40 35.20 -16.59
N TYR A 153 12.17 35.94 -15.51
CA TYR A 153 12.27 37.40 -15.53
C TYR A 153 13.71 37.89 -15.74
N TYR A 154 14.68 37.31 -15.01
CA TYR A 154 16.09 37.66 -15.14
C TYR A 154 16.62 37.47 -16.57
N GLN A 155 16.19 36.40 -17.26
CA GLN A 155 16.55 36.16 -18.66
C GLN A 155 16.01 37.21 -19.63
N ARG A 156 14.95 37.93 -19.27
CA ARG A 156 14.30 38.94 -20.11
C ARG A 156 14.81 40.37 -19.88
N GLY A 157 15.55 40.62 -18.79
CA GLY A 157 16.12 41.92 -18.44
C GLY A 157 15.41 42.62 -17.30
#